data_AF-A0A1I8C6Q6-F1
#
_entry.id   AF-A0A1I8C6Q6-F1
#
_cell.length_a   1.000
_cell.length_b   1.000
_cell.length_c   1.000
_cell.angle_alpha   90.00
_cell.angle_beta   90.00
_cell.angle_gamma   90.00
#
_symmetry.space_group_name_H-M   'P 1'
#
loop_
_entity.id
_entity.type
_entity.pdbx_description
1 polymer ?
#
loop_
_entity_poly.entity_id
_entity_poly.type
_entity_poly.pdbx_seq_one_letter_code
_entity_poly.pdbx_strand_id
1 'polypeptide(L)'
;MFLDRDDFVDTDYSINASEVIDTYVEQFNQNLKKAGAKVAKYWQTFSGNNVFMVLEKLDQLFLYLDRTEKMKRFRLVFEALRDVKKLAKSKTLSEDEKKATIQSIKAFRETITYPLLKLTMQPKAYFLISHMPEQIEKYASMNFFSEQSIESMHTSINKDMFKVTS
;
A
#
# COMPACT_ATOMS: atom_id res chain seq x y z
N MET A 1 37.62 -18.51 47.97
CA MET A 1 36.51 -19.03 47.15
C MET A 1 35.75 -17.79 46.70
N PHE A 2 36.16 -17.13 45.59
CA PHE A 2 35.53 -17.24 44.25
C PHE A 2 33.99 -17.30 44.38
N LEU A 3 33.21 -16.31 43.92
CA LEU A 3 33.17 -15.74 42.57
C LEU A 3 32.70 -14.26 42.54
N ASP A 4 33.25 -13.54 41.56
CA ASP A 4 32.76 -12.30 40.94
C ASP A 4 31.36 -12.43 40.31
N ARG A 5 30.81 -11.27 39.89
CA ARG A 5 29.76 -11.02 38.87
C ARG A 5 28.34 -10.80 39.41
N ASP A 6 27.58 -9.77 39.05
CA ASP A 6 27.71 -8.79 37.97
C ASP A 6 27.23 -7.42 38.49
N ASP A 7 28.08 -6.40 38.33
CA ASP A 7 27.63 -5.02 38.21
C ASP A 7 26.67 -4.97 37.03
N PHE A 8 25.37 -4.90 37.32
CA PHE A 8 24.36 -4.59 36.33
C PHE A 8 24.58 -3.12 35.95
N VAL A 9 25.51 -2.90 35.02
CA VAL A 9 25.67 -1.64 34.31
C VAL A 9 24.33 -1.42 33.63
N ASP A 10 23.54 -0.54 34.22
CA ASP A 10 22.38 0.10 33.64
C ASP A 10 22.89 0.85 32.40
N THR A 11 23.06 0.08 31.33
CA THR A 11 23.52 0.61 30.06
C THR A 11 22.28 1.26 29.51
N ASP A 12 22.19 2.55 29.77
CA ASP A 12 21.20 3.49 29.28
C ASP A 12 21.24 3.48 27.74
N TYR A 13 20.74 2.39 27.15
CA TYR A 13 20.37 2.30 25.75
C TYR A 13 19.06 3.08 25.60
N SER A 14 19.17 4.39 25.81
CA SER A 14 18.27 5.35 25.19
C SER A 14 18.51 5.28 23.69
N ILE A 15 18.01 4.19 23.08
CA ILE A 15 17.93 4.07 21.64
C ILE A 15 17.06 5.23 21.20
N ASN A 16 17.71 6.24 20.63
CA ASN A 16 17.10 7.49 20.26
C ASN A 16 16.02 7.17 19.22
N ALA A 17 14.75 7.20 19.62
CA ALA A 17 13.63 6.76 18.80
C ALA A 17 13.58 7.50 17.45
N SER A 18 14.14 8.71 17.41
CA SER A 18 14.34 9.51 16.19
C SER A 18 15.30 8.84 15.20
N GLU A 19 16.49 8.40 15.63
CA GLU A 19 17.49 7.74 14.76
C GLU A 19 16.94 6.43 14.18
N VAL A 20 16.16 5.68 14.96
CA VAL A 20 15.54 4.43 14.51
C VAL A 20 14.47 4.69 13.44
N ILE A 21 13.64 5.72 13.62
CA ILE A 21 12.61 6.10 12.64
C ILE A 21 13.25 6.56 11.33
N ASP A 22 14.30 7.40 11.40
CA ASP A 22 15.02 7.89 10.23
C ASP A 22 15.68 6.73 9.46
N THR A 23 16.23 5.74 10.17
CA THR A 23 16.81 4.54 9.58
C THR A 23 15.77 3.67 8.85
N TYR A 24 14.56 3.50 9.41
CA TYR A 24 13.49 2.73 8.76
C TYR A 24 12.95 3.42 7.51
N VAL A 25 12.75 4.73 7.57
CA VAL A 25 12.27 5.53 6.43
C VAL A 25 13.30 5.51 5.30
N GLU A 26 14.59 5.66 5.64
CA GLU A 26 15.68 5.61 4.66
C GLU A 26 15.77 4.22 4.01
N GLN A 27 15.70 3.14 4.80
CA GLN A 27 15.70 1.77 4.29
C GLN A 27 14.49 1.49 3.38
N PHE A 28 13.29 1.96 3.74
CA PHE A 28 12.10 1.84 2.90
C PHE A 28 12.28 2.59 1.57
N ASN A 29 12.79 3.83 1.62
CA ASN A 29 13.11 4.63 0.43
C ASN A 29 14.12 3.94 -0.50
N GLN A 30 15.15 3.30 0.06
CA GLN A 30 16.11 2.52 -0.70
C GLN A 30 15.46 1.29 -1.36
N ASN A 31 14.61 0.58 -0.63
CA ASN A 31 13.90 -0.59 -1.14
C ASN A 31 12.96 -0.23 -2.30
N LEU A 32 12.29 0.92 -2.25
CA LEU A 32 11.46 1.43 -3.35
C LEU A 32 12.23 1.76 -4.62
N LYS A 33 13.39 2.42 -4.47
CA LYS A 33 14.30 2.69 -5.59
C LYS A 33 14.71 1.38 -6.25
N LYS A 34 15.05 0.35 -5.46
CA LYS A 34 15.38 -1.00 -5.95
C LYS A 34 14.19 -1.70 -6.61
N ALA A 35 12.96 -1.46 -6.15
CA ALA A 35 11.74 -1.97 -6.76
C ALA A 35 11.44 -1.32 -8.14
N GLY A 36 12.13 -0.22 -8.49
CA GLY A 36 11.95 0.50 -9.76
C GLY A 36 10.79 1.50 -9.74
N ALA A 37 10.21 1.78 -8.56
CA ALA A 37 9.17 2.79 -8.41
C ALA A 37 9.79 4.20 -8.52
N LYS A 38 9.24 5.04 -9.40
CA LYS A 38 9.68 6.44 -9.54
C LYS A 38 9.13 7.24 -8.37
N VAL A 39 9.92 7.44 -7.32
CA VAL A 39 9.50 8.25 -6.17
C VAL A 39 9.75 9.72 -6.51
N ALA A 40 8.68 10.50 -6.74
CA ALA A 40 8.80 11.96 -6.76
C ALA A 40 9.22 12.47 -5.37
N LYS A 41 9.84 13.64 -5.29
CA LYS A 41 10.25 14.24 -4.01
C LYS A 41 9.04 14.27 -3.06
N TYR A 42 9.20 13.72 -1.86
CA TYR A 42 8.16 13.68 -0.80
C TYR A 42 6.89 12.87 -1.10
N TRP A 43 6.92 11.88 -2.00
CA TRP A 43 5.74 11.02 -2.24
C TRP A 43 4.47 11.78 -2.70
N GLN A 44 4.63 12.99 -3.24
CA GLN A 44 3.51 13.88 -3.56
C GLN A 44 2.68 13.41 -4.77
N THR A 45 3.24 12.56 -5.63
CA THR A 45 2.53 12.06 -6.81
C THR A 45 2.84 10.60 -7.07
N PHE A 46 1.79 9.77 -7.10
CA PHE A 46 1.85 8.38 -7.50
C PHE A 46 1.04 8.17 -8.78
N SER A 47 1.65 7.59 -9.81
CA SER A 47 0.91 7.07 -10.95
C SER A 47 0.34 5.68 -10.63
N GLY A 48 -0.74 5.28 -11.30
CA GLY A 48 -1.30 3.93 -11.16
C GLY A 48 -0.27 2.82 -11.43
N ASN A 49 0.68 3.06 -12.33
CA ASN A 49 1.81 2.16 -12.64
C ASN A 49 2.80 2.07 -11.47
N ASN A 50 3.14 3.19 -10.81
CA ASN A 50 3.97 3.17 -9.61
C ASN A 50 3.31 2.37 -8.49
N VAL A 51 2.01 2.57 -8.24
CA VAL A 51 1.27 1.81 -7.23
C VAL A 51 1.25 0.32 -7.57
N PHE A 52 1.11 -0.05 -8.85
CA PHE A 52 1.21 -1.45 -9.28
C PHE A 52 2.59 -2.05 -8.99
N MET A 53 3.68 -1.36 -9.37
CA MET A 53 5.04 -1.85 -9.11
C MET A 53 5.35 -2.03 -7.62
N VAL A 54 4.86 -1.11 -6.77
CA VAL A 54 5.01 -1.21 -5.31
C VAL A 54 4.29 -2.45 -4.76
N LEU A 55 3.06 -2.70 -5.20
CA LEU A 55 2.25 -3.83 -4.70
C LEU A 55 2.68 -5.20 -5.24
N GLU A 56 3.36 -5.26 -6.38
CA GLU A 56 3.89 -6.54 -6.92
C GLU A 56 5.23 -6.95 -6.28
N LYS A 57 5.98 -6.01 -5.69
CA LYS A 57 7.32 -6.25 -5.14
C LYS A 57 7.39 -6.09 -3.62
N LEU A 58 6.36 -6.55 -2.90
CA LEU A 58 6.27 -6.36 -1.45
C LEU A 58 7.44 -6.97 -0.68
N ASP A 59 7.95 -8.15 -1.08
CA ASP A 59 9.10 -8.77 -0.42
C ASP A 59 10.36 -7.89 -0.52
N GLN A 60 10.57 -7.26 -1.67
CA GLN A 60 11.68 -6.34 -1.88
C GLN A 60 11.46 -5.03 -1.13
N LEU A 61 10.21 -4.56 -1.05
CA LEU A 61 9.82 -3.35 -0.34
C LEU A 61 10.07 -3.46 1.17
N PHE A 62 9.70 -4.61 1.74
CA PHE A 62 9.74 -4.89 3.18
C PHE A 62 11.03 -5.60 3.64
N LEU A 63 12.00 -5.79 2.73
CA LEU A 63 13.28 -6.42 3.04
C LEU A 63 13.97 -5.70 4.22
N TYR A 64 14.24 -6.47 5.29
CA TYR A 64 14.82 -6.03 6.57
C TYR A 64 13.97 -5.07 7.41
N LEU A 65 12.72 -4.78 7.03
CA LEU A 65 11.83 -3.88 7.76
C LEU A 65 10.92 -4.61 8.75
N ASP A 66 10.69 -5.91 8.57
CA ASP A 66 9.71 -6.73 9.31
C ASP A 66 10.17 -7.12 10.73
N ARG A 67 11.12 -6.40 11.29
CA ARG A 67 11.74 -6.72 12.59
C ARG A 67 10.84 -6.38 13.78
N THR A 68 9.88 -5.48 13.59
CA THR A 68 8.92 -5.08 14.62
C THR A 68 7.52 -5.57 14.28
N GLU A 69 6.70 -5.84 15.30
CA GLU A 69 5.30 -6.20 15.10
C GLU A 69 4.55 -5.11 14.32
N LYS A 70 4.85 -3.83 14.57
CA LYS A 70 4.26 -2.71 13.84
C LYS A 70 4.57 -2.78 12.33
N MET A 71 5.81 -3.09 11.95
CA MET A 71 6.19 -3.20 10.54
C MET A 71 5.59 -4.45 9.87
N LYS A 72 5.50 -5.57 10.58
CA LYS A 72 4.76 -6.75 10.08
C LYS A 72 3.29 -6.41 9.81
N ARG A 73 2.66 -5.62 10.67
CA ARG A 73 1.28 -5.15 10.46
C ARG A 73 1.17 -4.21 9.25
N PHE A 74 2.13 -3.31 9.05
CA PHE A 74 2.20 -2.51 7.83
C PHE A 74 2.30 -3.37 6.58
N ARG A 75 3.14 -4.41 6.60
CA ARG A 75 3.24 -5.36 5.49
C ARG A 75 1.89 -6.03 5.17
N LEU A 76 1.16 -6.50 6.19
CA LEU A 76 -0.17 -7.09 6.02
C LEU A 76 -1.18 -6.13 5.38
N VAL A 77 -1.11 -4.83 5.69
CA VAL A 77 -1.93 -3.80 5.03
C VAL A 77 -1.65 -3.74 3.52
N PHE A 78 -0.38 -3.76 3.14
CA PHE A 78 0.02 -3.73 1.72
C PHE A 78 -0.37 -5.02 1.00
N GLU A 79 -0.24 -6.18 1.65
CA GLU A 79 -0.66 -7.48 1.10
C GLU A 79 -2.18 -7.52 0.87
N ALA A 80 -2.97 -7.09 1.86
CA ALA A 80 -4.42 -7.01 1.72
C ALA A 80 -4.83 -6.03 0.61
N LEU A 81 -4.14 -4.88 0.49
CA LEU A 81 -4.41 -3.92 -0.59
C LEU A 81 -4.05 -4.48 -1.98
N ARG A 82 -2.94 -5.23 -2.10
CA ARG A 82 -2.56 -5.93 -3.33
C ARG A 82 -3.64 -6.93 -3.74
N ASP A 83 -4.17 -7.68 -2.79
CA ASP A 83 -5.16 -8.71 -3.07
C ASP A 83 -6.49 -8.09 -3.53
N VAL A 84 -6.91 -6.97 -2.93
CA VAL A 84 -8.05 -6.17 -3.42
C VAL A 84 -7.79 -5.69 -4.85
N LYS A 85 -6.59 -5.16 -5.13
CA LYS A 85 -6.23 -4.67 -6.47
C LYS A 85 -6.24 -5.79 -7.53
N LYS A 86 -5.78 -6.99 -7.21
CA LYS A 86 -5.79 -8.15 -8.14
C LYS A 86 -7.21 -8.55 -8.56
N LEU A 87 -8.19 -8.29 -7.71
CA LEU A 87 -9.60 -8.58 -7.95
C LEU A 87 -10.35 -7.42 -8.63
N ALA A 88 -9.75 -6.22 -8.68
CA ALA A 88 -10.29 -5.04 -9.34
C ALA A 88 -10.19 -5.11 -10.87
N LYS A 89 -10.93 -6.05 -11.48
CA LYS A 89 -10.98 -6.27 -12.93
C LYS A 89 -11.88 -5.24 -13.62
N SER A 90 -11.63 -4.97 -14.91
CA SER A 90 -12.45 -4.04 -15.72
C SER A 90 -13.74 -4.67 -16.28
N LYS A 91 -13.95 -5.97 -16.04
CA LYS A 91 -15.13 -6.73 -16.48
C LYS A 91 -16.18 -6.84 -15.37
N THR A 92 -17.40 -7.21 -15.75
CA THR A 92 -18.40 -7.71 -14.81
C THR A 92 -17.88 -8.97 -14.11
N LEU A 93 -18.03 -9.00 -12.79
CA LEU A 93 -17.59 -10.08 -11.91
C LEU A 93 -18.65 -11.18 -11.85
N SER A 94 -18.23 -12.44 -11.84
CA SER A 94 -19.11 -13.56 -11.46
C SER A 94 -19.50 -13.48 -9.98
N GLU A 95 -20.50 -14.26 -9.55
CA GLU A 95 -20.89 -14.31 -8.13
C GLU A 95 -19.74 -14.77 -7.21
N ASP A 96 -18.90 -15.69 -7.65
CA ASP A 96 -17.73 -16.12 -6.90
C ASP A 96 -16.65 -15.02 -6.86
N GLU A 97 -16.44 -14.30 -7.96
CA GLU A 97 -15.53 -13.14 -8.01
C GLU A 97 -16.03 -12.01 -7.10
N LYS A 98 -17.34 -11.76 -7.04
CA LYS A 98 -17.95 -10.78 -6.12
C LYS A 98 -17.67 -11.15 -4.67
N LYS A 99 -17.95 -12.40 -4.28
CA LYS A 99 -17.69 -12.90 -2.91
C LYS A 99 -16.22 -12.78 -2.53
N ALA A 100 -15.31 -13.22 -3.41
CA ALA A 100 -13.87 -13.11 -3.19
C ALA A 100 -13.41 -11.66 -3.02
N THR A 101 -13.95 -10.75 -3.85
CA THR A 101 -13.61 -9.32 -3.78
C THR A 101 -14.10 -8.69 -2.48
N ILE A 102 -15.35 -8.95 -2.08
CA ILE A 102 -15.91 -8.45 -0.82
C ILE A 102 -15.13 -9.00 0.38
N GLN A 103 -14.74 -10.28 0.35
CA GLN A 103 -13.91 -10.88 1.40
C GLN A 103 -12.53 -10.23 1.48
N SER A 104 -11.91 -9.93 0.35
CA SER A 104 -10.63 -9.22 0.29
C SER A 104 -10.75 -7.79 0.86
N ILE A 105 -11.84 -7.08 0.56
CA ILE A 105 -12.12 -5.75 1.15
C ILE A 105 -12.31 -5.85 2.68
N LYS A 106 -12.98 -6.90 3.17
CA LYS A 106 -13.11 -7.15 4.62
C LYS A 106 -11.76 -7.40 5.28
N ALA A 107 -10.91 -8.23 4.68
CA ALA A 107 -9.54 -8.44 5.18
C ALA A 107 -8.73 -7.14 5.18
N PHE A 108 -8.86 -6.31 4.14
CA PHE A 108 -8.23 -4.99 4.12
C PHE A 108 -8.75 -4.09 5.25
N ARG A 109 -10.06 -4.06 5.50
CA ARG A 109 -10.65 -3.34 6.64
C ARG A 109 -10.01 -3.76 7.97
N GLU A 110 -9.93 -5.06 8.24
CA GLU A 110 -9.36 -5.59 9.48
C GLU A 110 -7.91 -5.13 9.67
N THR A 111 -7.09 -5.19 8.62
CA THR A 111 -5.68 -4.77 8.70
C THR A 111 -5.52 -3.27 8.94
N ILE A 112 -6.27 -2.40 8.24
CA ILE A 112 -6.11 -0.94 8.39
C ILE A 112 -6.71 -0.38 9.67
N THR A 113 -7.69 -1.08 10.26
CA THR A 113 -8.28 -0.70 11.56
C THR A 113 -7.51 -1.24 12.76
N TYR A 114 -6.41 -1.96 12.53
CA TYR A 114 -5.65 -2.59 13.59
C TYR A 114 -5.07 -1.53 14.57
N PRO A 115 -5.40 -1.57 15.88
CA PRO A 115 -5.10 -0.48 16.81
C PRO A 115 -3.62 -0.08 16.91
N LEU A 116 -2.70 -1.03 16.73
CA LEU A 116 -1.26 -0.79 16.80
C LEU A 116 -0.76 0.19 15.74
N LEU A 117 -1.43 0.26 14.58
CA LEU A 117 -0.99 1.09 13.47
C LEU A 117 -1.37 2.58 13.65
N LYS A 118 -2.44 2.87 14.40
CA LYS A 118 -2.96 4.23 14.63
C LYS A 118 -3.08 5.06 13.34
N LEU A 119 -3.53 4.42 12.25
CA LEU A 119 -3.66 5.09 10.95
C LEU A 119 -4.78 6.12 10.98
N THR A 120 -4.53 7.27 10.34
CA THR A 120 -5.60 8.22 10.04
C THR A 120 -6.33 7.75 8.79
N MET A 121 -7.62 7.42 8.94
CA MET A 121 -8.44 6.92 7.84
C MET A 121 -8.57 7.97 6.73
N GLN A 122 -8.12 7.62 5.52
CA GLN A 122 -8.21 8.48 4.35
C GLN A 122 -9.59 8.31 3.67
N PRO A 123 -10.18 9.35 3.05
CA PRO A 123 -11.49 9.27 2.41
C PRO A 123 -11.64 8.12 1.40
N LYS A 124 -10.62 7.89 0.56
CA LYS A 124 -10.61 6.79 -0.43
C LYS A 124 -10.57 5.41 0.23
N ALA A 125 -9.84 5.27 1.34
CA ALA A 125 -9.79 4.02 2.09
C ALA A 125 -11.14 3.76 2.78
N TYR A 126 -11.76 4.79 3.37
CA TYR A 126 -13.10 4.70 3.95
C TYR A 126 -14.14 4.29 2.92
N PHE A 127 -14.13 4.90 1.74
CA PHE A 127 -15.03 4.54 0.65
C PHE A 127 -14.87 3.07 0.23
N LEU A 128 -13.63 2.61 0.10
CA LEU A 128 -13.32 1.21 -0.23
C LEU A 128 -13.89 0.24 0.81
N ILE A 129 -13.75 0.51 2.11
CA ILE A 129 -14.18 -0.44 3.14
C ILE A 129 -15.66 -0.34 3.51
N SER A 130 -16.29 0.82 3.29
CA SER A 130 -17.66 1.10 3.74
C SER A 130 -18.70 1.03 2.63
N HIS A 131 -18.34 1.36 1.39
CA HIS A 131 -19.31 1.54 0.29
C HIS A 131 -19.08 0.60 -0.90
N MET A 132 -17.82 0.25 -1.21
CA MET A 132 -17.54 -0.63 -2.35
C MET A 132 -18.21 -2.01 -2.26
N PRO A 133 -18.36 -2.67 -1.09
CA PRO A 133 -19.07 -3.94 -1.02
C PRO A 133 -20.51 -3.86 -1.57
N GLU A 134 -21.27 -2.85 -1.18
CA GLU A 134 -22.64 -2.61 -1.67
C GLU A 134 -22.65 -2.31 -3.17
N GLN A 135 -21.69 -1.50 -3.64
CA GLN A 135 -21.56 -1.21 -5.08
C GLN A 135 -21.24 -2.46 -5.90
N ILE A 136 -20.38 -3.35 -5.40
CA ILE A 136 -20.06 -4.63 -6.05
C ILE A 136 -21.28 -5.54 -6.08
N GLU A 137 -22.08 -5.58 -5.01
CA GLU A 137 -23.32 -6.36 -5.00
C GLU A 137 -24.30 -5.87 -6.07
N LYS A 138 -24.46 -4.54 -6.20
CA LYS A 138 -25.42 -3.91 -7.11
C LYS A 138 -24.99 -3.90 -8.57
N TYR A 139 -23.72 -3.59 -8.85
CA TYR A 139 -23.22 -3.35 -10.21
C TYR A 139 -22.29 -4.45 -10.72
N ALA A 140 -21.95 -5.43 -9.86
CA ALA A 140 -21.04 -6.53 -10.19
C ALA A 140 -19.71 -6.07 -10.80
N SER A 141 -19.22 -4.88 -10.43
CA SER A 141 -17.99 -4.31 -10.97
C SER A 141 -17.35 -3.35 -9.97
N MET A 142 -16.02 -3.39 -9.89
CA MET A 142 -15.23 -2.43 -9.11
C MET A 142 -14.90 -1.15 -9.87
N ASN A 143 -14.93 -1.21 -11.21
CA ASN A 143 -14.46 -0.14 -12.08
C ASN A 143 -15.60 0.52 -12.87
N PHE A 144 -16.86 0.28 -12.50
CA PHE A 144 -18.02 0.79 -13.22
C PHE A 144 -18.00 2.32 -13.39
N PHE A 145 -17.50 3.03 -12.37
CA PHE A 145 -17.33 4.50 -12.37
C PHE A 145 -15.86 4.93 -12.54
N SER A 146 -15.01 4.08 -13.12
CA SER A 146 -13.60 4.40 -13.28
C SER A 146 -13.40 5.49 -14.33
N GLU A 147 -12.68 6.55 -13.96
CA GLU A 147 -12.29 7.65 -14.85
C GLU A 147 -11.07 7.31 -15.73
N GLN A 148 -10.53 6.09 -15.64
CA GLN A 148 -9.35 5.66 -16.39
C GLN A 148 -9.52 5.76 -17.91
N SER A 149 -10.74 5.56 -18.42
CA SER A 149 -11.04 5.75 -19.84
C SER A 149 -10.88 7.21 -20.29
N ILE A 150 -11.25 8.16 -19.42
CA ILE A 150 -11.12 9.61 -19.65
C ILE A 150 -9.64 10.01 -19.63
N GLU A 151 -8.86 9.53 -18.66
CA GLU A 151 -7.40 9.77 -18.60
C GLU A 151 -6.66 9.23 -19.84
N SER A 152 -7.05 8.03 -20.30
CA SER A 152 -6.52 7.44 -21.53
C SER A 152 -6.86 8.30 -22.76
N MET A 153 -8.08 8.81 -22.83
CA MET A 153 -8.51 9.71 -23.90
C MET A 153 -7.71 11.01 -23.92
N HIS A 154 -7.45 11.63 -22.76
CA HIS A 154 -6.58 12.81 -22.67
C HIS A 154 -5.16 12.55 -23.20
N THR A 155 -4.62 11.36 -22.93
CA THR A 155 -3.29 10.97 -23.44
C THR A 155 -3.29 10.85 -24.97
N SER A 156 -4.34 10.26 -25.54
CA SER A 156 -4.51 10.15 -27.00
C SER A 156 -4.67 11.51 -27.67
N ILE A 157 -5.52 12.40 -27.12
CA ILE A 157 -5.71 13.76 -27.62
C ILE A 157 -4.38 14.52 -27.66
N ASN A 158 -3.59 14.48 -26.58
CA ASN A 158 -2.30 15.14 -26.54
C ASN A 158 -1.35 14.59 -27.61
N LYS A 159 -1.31 13.27 -27.81
CA LYS A 159 -0.46 12.64 -28.83
C LYS A 159 -0.84 13.04 -30.25
N ASP A 160 -2.14 13.19 -30.52
CA ASP A 160 -2.64 13.53 -31.84
C ASP A 160 -2.57 15.03 -32.13
N MET A 161 -2.69 15.91 -31.11
CA MET A 161 -2.44 17.34 -31.29
C MET A 161 -1.03 17.60 -31.84
N PHE A 162 0.00 16.90 -31.34
CA PHE A 162 1.37 17.05 -31.86
C PHE A 162 1.57 16.55 -33.29
N LYS A 163 0.66 15.71 -33.83
CA LYS A 163 0.73 15.20 -35.21
C LYS A 163 -0.04 16.04 -36.22
N VAL A 164 -1.06 16.79 -35.77
CA VAL A 164 -1.92 17.59 -36.65
C VAL A 164 -1.37 19.01 -36.84
N THR A 165 -0.49 19.48 -35.95
CA THR A 165 0.19 20.79 -36.06
C THR A 165 1.58 20.75 -36.71
N SER A 166 1.98 19.65 -37.35
CA SER A 166 3.24 19.49 -38.10
C SER A 166 2.95 19.28 -39.58
#